data_AF-A0A963X9N3-F1
#
_entry.id   AF-A0A963X9N3-F1
#
_cell.length_a   1.000
_cell.length_b   1.000
_cell.length_c   1.000
_cell.angle_alpha   90.00
_cell.angle_beta   90.00
_cell.angle_gamma   90.00
#
_symmetry.space_group_name_H-M   'P 1'
#
loop_
_entity.id
_entity.type
_entity.pdbx_description
1 polymer ?
#
loop_
_entity_poly.entity_id
_entity_poly.type
_entity_poly.pdbx_seq_one_letter_code
_entity_poly.pdbx_strand_id
1 'polypeptide(L)'
;MTRARTVALIAGLGRLPQVIVDALDRAGEAVVIAALQGFEPDLPGHAVDAFRLERLVPFLDRLADRGVTHICLAGAVRRPALDPELFDARTAMLVPRIVAAMRPGDDSTLRTFLAIFEEHGFAILGAHDLAPELLPVEGVPTRATPGAEAAAGARLGEAAVAELGQTDTGQACVVAGGAVIAREGPEGTDAMLAALP
;
A
#
# COMPACT_ATOMS: atom_id res chain seq x y z
N MET A 1 -8.96 10.43 -28.49
CA MET A 1 -8.80 11.39 -27.39
C MET A 1 -8.69 10.58 -26.11
N THR A 2 -7.49 10.38 -25.59
CA THR A 2 -7.29 9.71 -24.30
C THR A 2 -7.91 10.61 -23.24
N ARG A 3 -8.94 10.13 -22.53
CA ARG A 3 -9.52 10.88 -21.40
C ARG A 3 -8.40 11.19 -20.42
N ALA A 4 -8.30 12.44 -19.95
CA ALA A 4 -7.37 12.79 -18.88
C ALA A 4 -7.67 11.90 -17.66
N ARG A 5 -6.63 11.29 -17.08
CA ARG A 5 -6.77 10.47 -15.87
C ARG A 5 -7.07 11.39 -14.69
N THR A 6 -8.02 10.99 -13.85
CA THR A 6 -8.29 11.65 -12.56
C THR A 6 -8.04 10.63 -11.47
N VAL A 7 -7.07 10.91 -10.61
CA VAL A 7 -6.58 9.97 -9.59
C VAL A 7 -7.15 10.35 -8.24
N ALA A 8 -7.57 9.35 -7.46
CA ALA A 8 -7.65 9.48 -6.02
C ALA A 8 -6.55 8.67 -5.32
N LEU A 9 -5.85 9.34 -4.41
CA LEU A 9 -4.91 8.75 -3.48
C LEU A 9 -5.66 8.40 -2.19
N ILE A 10 -5.82 7.11 -1.95
CA ILE A 10 -6.30 6.58 -0.66
C ILE A 10 -5.07 6.48 0.24
N ALA A 11 -4.87 7.52 1.05
CA ALA A 11 -3.69 7.72 1.86
C ALA A 11 -3.87 7.18 3.28
N GLY A 12 -2.87 6.43 3.75
CA GLY A 12 -2.68 6.01 5.14
C GLY A 12 -1.49 6.70 5.79
N LEU A 13 -1.02 6.18 6.92
CA LEU A 13 0.10 6.76 7.68
C LEU A 13 1.46 6.58 6.99
N GLY A 14 2.44 7.38 7.40
CA GLY A 14 3.82 7.30 6.95
C GLY A 14 4.17 8.30 5.84
N ARG A 15 5.37 8.18 5.27
CA ARG A 15 5.91 9.18 4.32
C ARG A 15 5.50 8.95 2.87
N LEU A 16 5.09 7.73 2.51
CA LEU A 16 4.81 7.36 1.12
C LEU A 16 3.73 8.24 0.46
N PRO A 17 2.60 8.58 1.11
CA PRO A 17 1.62 9.49 0.52
C PRO A 17 2.19 10.86 0.17
N GLN A 18 3.03 11.44 1.03
CA GLN A 18 3.66 12.73 0.76
C GLN A 18 4.57 12.65 -0.46
N VAL A 19 5.36 11.58 -0.61
CA VAL A 19 6.24 11.41 -1.78
C VAL A 19 5.44 11.35 -3.08
N ILE A 20 4.30 10.64 -3.08
CA ILE A 20 3.42 10.56 -4.24
C ILE A 20 2.81 11.93 -4.57
N VAL A 21 2.31 12.61 -3.55
CA VAL A 21 1.76 13.95 -3.66
C VAL A 21 2.78 14.92 -4.25
N ASP A 22 4.00 14.95 -3.73
CA ASP A 22 5.08 15.82 -4.22
C ASP A 22 5.45 15.53 -5.68
N ALA A 23 5.31 14.27 -6.13
CA ALA A 23 5.52 13.89 -7.53
C ALA A 23 4.39 14.41 -8.42
N LEU A 24 3.14 14.28 -7.99
CA LEU A 24 1.97 14.77 -8.73
C LEU A 24 1.95 16.31 -8.83
N ASP A 25 2.30 17.00 -7.74
CA ASP A 25 2.43 18.45 -7.73
C ASP A 25 3.49 18.94 -8.72
N ARG A 26 4.66 18.29 -8.76
CA ARG A 26 5.71 18.59 -9.75
C ARG A 26 5.26 18.32 -11.19
N ALA A 27 4.41 17.32 -11.40
CA ALA A 27 3.82 17.01 -12.70
C ALA A 27 2.64 17.94 -13.06
N GLY A 28 2.16 18.76 -12.13
CA GLY A 28 0.97 19.59 -12.31
C GLY A 28 -0.33 18.77 -12.43
N GLU A 29 -0.35 17.56 -11.88
CA GLU A 29 -1.50 16.66 -11.91
C GLU A 29 -2.34 16.81 -10.64
N ALA A 30 -3.62 17.16 -10.80
CA ALA A 30 -4.53 17.24 -9.67
C ALA A 30 -4.87 15.85 -9.12
N VAL A 31 -4.92 15.74 -7.79
CA VAL A 31 -5.24 14.50 -7.08
C VAL A 31 -6.33 14.73 -6.04
N VAL A 32 -7.25 13.76 -5.94
CA VAL A 32 -8.18 13.67 -4.82
C VAL A 32 -7.51 12.89 -3.70
N ILE A 33 -7.34 13.47 -2.52
CA ILE A 33 -6.72 12.76 -1.40
C ILE A 33 -7.80 12.39 -0.41
N ALA A 34 -7.88 11.11 -0.07
CA ALA A 34 -8.82 10.59 0.91
C ALA A 34 -8.11 9.67 1.88
N ALA A 35 -8.57 9.62 3.13
CA ALA A 35 -7.97 8.76 4.15
C ALA A 35 -9.04 8.04 4.95
N LEU A 36 -8.73 6.82 5.39
CA LEU A 36 -9.59 6.11 6.32
C LEU A 36 -9.54 6.84 7.67
N GLN A 37 -10.70 7.07 8.27
CA GLN A 37 -10.80 7.76 9.55
C GLN A 37 -9.96 7.07 10.63
N GLY A 38 -9.10 7.85 11.30
CA GLY A 38 -8.13 7.36 12.29
C GLY A 38 -6.76 6.97 11.73
N PHE A 39 -6.57 7.10 10.41
CA PHE A 39 -5.32 6.82 9.70
C PHE A 39 -4.91 7.96 8.76
N GLU A 40 -5.36 9.17 9.05
CA GLU A 40 -5.08 10.35 8.24
C GLU A 40 -3.57 10.65 8.23
N PRO A 41 -2.94 10.79 7.05
CA PRO A 41 -1.56 11.25 6.96
C PRO A 41 -1.46 12.74 7.31
N ASP A 42 -0.26 13.15 7.74
CA ASP A 42 0.12 14.55 7.76
C ASP A 42 0.58 14.96 6.35
N LEU A 43 -0.27 15.71 5.64
CA LEU A 43 -0.02 16.25 4.29
C LEU A 43 -0.18 17.77 4.28
N PRO A 44 0.88 18.53 4.65
CA PRO A 44 0.80 19.97 4.77
C PRO A 44 0.37 20.65 3.46
N GLY A 45 -0.64 21.52 3.56
CA GLY A 45 -1.14 22.29 2.42
C GLY A 45 -2.13 21.54 1.53
N HIS A 46 -2.56 20.33 1.91
CA HIS A 46 -3.48 19.52 1.12
C HIS A 46 -4.72 19.14 1.93
N ALA A 47 -5.88 19.15 1.27
CA ALA A 47 -7.12 18.70 1.88
C ALA A 47 -7.20 17.17 1.80
N VAL A 48 -7.50 16.54 2.93
CA VAL A 48 -7.68 15.08 3.05
C VAL A 48 -9.14 14.79 3.38
N ASP A 49 -9.83 14.12 2.47
CA ASP A 49 -11.22 13.70 2.68
C ASP A 49 -11.27 12.43 3.52
N ALA A 50 -11.64 12.56 4.79
CA ALA A 50 -11.84 11.40 5.65
C ALA A 50 -13.05 10.57 5.19
N PHE A 51 -12.92 9.24 5.19
CA PHE A 51 -14.02 8.30 4.96
C PHE A 51 -13.99 7.15 5.96
N ARG A 52 -15.10 6.40 5.99
CA ARG A 52 -15.29 5.23 6.86
C ARG A 52 -15.53 3.99 6.03
N LEU A 53 -15.04 2.84 6.48
CA LEU A 53 -15.34 1.56 5.81
C LEU A 53 -16.82 1.20 5.88
N GLU A 54 -17.52 1.63 6.94
CA GLU A 54 -18.96 1.41 7.10
C GLU A 54 -19.79 2.21 6.09
N ARG A 55 -19.19 3.24 5.47
CA ARG A 55 -19.77 4.06 4.41
C ARG A 55 -18.94 3.96 3.12
N LEU A 56 -18.37 2.79 2.85
CA LEU A 56 -17.49 2.58 1.71
C LEU A 56 -18.20 2.87 0.38
N VAL A 57 -19.39 2.31 0.14
CA VAL A 57 -20.09 2.51 -1.13
C VAL A 57 -20.45 3.98 -1.39
N PRO A 58 -21.04 4.73 -0.43
CA PRO A 58 -21.22 6.17 -0.58
C PRO A 58 -19.91 6.94 -0.81
N PHE A 59 -18.79 6.49 -0.26
CA PHE A 59 -17.48 7.08 -0.53
C PHE A 59 -17.05 6.85 -1.98
N LEU A 60 -17.20 5.62 -2.49
CA LEU A 60 -16.91 5.29 -3.88
C LEU A 60 -17.78 6.11 -4.84
N ASP A 61 -19.08 6.23 -4.57
CA ASP A 61 -19.98 7.05 -5.40
C ASP A 61 -19.50 8.52 -5.45
N ARG A 62 -19.09 9.09 -4.30
CA ARG A 62 -18.55 10.47 -4.25
C ARG A 62 -17.27 10.63 -5.08
N LEU A 63 -16.40 9.62 -5.14
CA LEU A 63 -15.22 9.66 -6.00
C LEU A 63 -15.62 9.63 -7.48
N ALA A 64 -16.56 8.75 -7.84
CA ALA A 64 -17.09 8.65 -9.21
C ALA A 64 -17.78 9.96 -9.65
N ASP A 65 -18.55 10.60 -8.77
CA ASP A 65 -19.21 11.89 -9.02
C ASP A 65 -18.20 13.02 -9.26
N ARG A 66 -17.01 12.92 -8.67
CA ARG A 66 -15.88 13.84 -8.91
C ARG A 66 -15.09 13.50 -10.18
N GLY A 67 -15.51 12.49 -10.93
CA GLY A 67 -14.86 12.04 -12.15
C GLY A 67 -13.56 11.28 -11.91
N VAL A 68 -13.33 10.76 -10.70
CA VAL A 68 -12.19 9.87 -10.41
C VAL A 68 -12.34 8.61 -11.27
N THR A 69 -11.23 8.21 -11.88
CA THR A 69 -11.16 7.01 -12.75
C THR A 69 -10.10 6.03 -12.27
N HIS A 70 -9.13 6.51 -11.48
CA HIS A 70 -8.01 5.72 -11.00
C HIS A 70 -7.84 5.86 -9.50
N ILE A 71 -7.47 4.78 -8.84
CA ILE A 71 -7.25 4.70 -7.40
C ILE A 71 -5.82 4.23 -7.15
N CYS A 72 -5.10 4.93 -6.28
CA CYS A 72 -3.83 4.48 -5.74
C CYS A 72 -3.95 4.39 -4.21
N LEU A 73 -3.56 3.26 -3.63
CA LEU A 73 -3.48 3.10 -2.18
C LEU A 73 -2.03 3.27 -1.76
N ALA A 74 -1.78 4.10 -0.75
CA ALA A 74 -0.44 4.34 -0.26
C ALA A 74 -0.42 4.65 1.22
N GLY A 75 0.57 4.12 1.93
CA GLY A 75 0.74 4.33 3.37
C GLY A 75 0.13 3.20 4.20
N ALA A 76 0.44 3.23 5.50
CA ALA A 76 0.07 2.20 6.44
C ALA A 76 -1.35 2.43 7.00
N VAL A 77 -2.15 1.38 7.01
CA VAL A 77 -3.47 1.36 7.64
C VAL A 77 -3.55 0.12 8.52
N ARG A 78 -4.05 0.27 9.75
CA ARG A 78 -4.38 -0.87 10.60
C ARG A 78 -5.85 -1.21 10.43
N ARG A 79 -6.22 -2.45 10.74
CA ARG A 79 -7.61 -2.91 10.69
C ARG A 79 -8.46 -2.04 11.64
N PRO A 80 -9.36 -1.20 11.11
CA PRO A 80 -10.18 -0.34 11.97
C PRO A 80 -11.20 -1.20 12.72
N ALA A 81 -11.60 -0.73 13.91
CA ALA A 81 -12.82 -1.24 14.54
C ALA A 81 -14.01 -0.78 13.70
N LEU A 82 -14.90 -1.73 13.36
CA LEU A 82 -16.11 -1.46 12.59
C LEU A 82 -17.31 -1.33 13.53
N ASP A 83 -18.14 -0.33 13.31
CA ASP A 83 -19.41 -0.16 14.01
C ASP A 83 -20.59 -0.67 13.14
N PRO A 84 -21.23 -1.80 13.52
CA PRO A 84 -22.37 -2.35 12.79
C PRO A 84 -23.52 -1.36 12.55
N GLU A 85 -23.73 -0.39 13.45
CA GLU A 85 -24.83 0.57 13.37
C GLU A 85 -24.58 1.66 12.32
N LEU A 86 -23.32 1.85 11.90
CA LEU A 86 -22.94 2.87 10.94
C LEU A 86 -23.01 2.41 9.48
N PHE A 87 -23.28 1.13 9.22
CA PHE A 87 -23.35 0.63 7.84
C PHE A 87 -24.54 1.23 7.09
N ASP A 88 -24.31 1.80 5.91
CA ASP A 88 -25.39 2.03 4.97
C ASP A 88 -25.84 0.73 4.30
N ALA A 89 -27.06 0.72 3.77
CA ALA A 89 -27.66 -0.47 3.17
C ALA A 89 -26.86 -1.04 1.98
N ARG A 90 -26.15 -0.21 1.21
CA ARG A 90 -25.34 -0.68 0.08
C ARG A 90 -24.01 -1.24 0.55
N THR A 91 -23.35 -0.56 1.49
CA THR A 91 -22.11 -1.08 2.10
C THR A 91 -22.36 -2.35 2.92
N ALA A 92 -23.56 -2.51 3.53
CA ALA A 92 -23.96 -3.72 4.24
C ALA A 92 -23.83 -4.99 3.37
N MET A 93 -24.05 -4.88 2.05
CA MET A 93 -23.87 -5.99 1.11
C MET A 93 -22.41 -6.43 0.95
N LEU A 94 -21.46 -5.55 1.24
CA LEU A 94 -20.02 -5.82 1.21
C LEU A 94 -19.46 -6.30 2.55
N VAL A 95 -20.24 -6.21 3.64
CA VAL A 95 -19.79 -6.59 5.00
C VAL A 95 -19.13 -7.96 5.06
N PRO A 96 -19.68 -9.03 4.45
CA PRO A 96 -19.02 -10.34 4.48
C PRO A 96 -17.60 -10.30 3.88
N ARG A 97 -17.39 -9.54 2.80
CA ARG A 97 -16.07 -9.37 2.16
C ARG A 97 -15.14 -8.51 2.99
N ILE A 98 -15.64 -7.41 3.55
CA ILE A 98 -14.87 -6.52 4.44
C ILE A 98 -14.41 -7.31 5.66
N VAL A 99 -15.32 -8.01 6.35
CA VAL A 99 -15.00 -8.83 7.53
C VAL A 99 -14.08 -9.99 7.17
N ALA A 100 -14.27 -10.63 6.00
CA ALA A 100 -13.35 -11.65 5.52
C ALA A 100 -11.95 -11.07 5.30
N ALA A 101 -11.81 -9.90 4.67
CA ALA A 101 -10.53 -9.20 4.50
C ALA A 101 -9.90 -8.84 5.84
N MET A 102 -10.70 -8.59 6.88
CA MET A 102 -10.18 -8.33 8.23
C MET A 102 -9.57 -9.56 8.94
N ARG A 103 -9.59 -10.77 8.37
CA ARG A 103 -9.03 -12.00 9.01
C ARG A 103 -7.66 -12.48 8.50
N PRO A 104 -7.40 -12.63 7.20
CA PRO A 104 -6.14 -13.14 6.66
C PRO A 104 -5.06 -12.04 6.58
N GLY A 105 -3.83 -12.39 6.16
CA GLY A 105 -2.65 -11.50 6.14
C GLY A 105 -2.80 -10.23 5.31
N ASP A 106 -1.79 -9.38 5.33
CA ASP A 106 -1.91 -8.01 4.81
C ASP A 106 -2.10 -7.95 3.29
N ASP A 107 -1.45 -8.84 2.51
CA ASP A 107 -1.61 -8.87 1.04
C ASP A 107 -3.03 -9.29 0.64
N SER A 108 -3.55 -10.34 1.28
CA SER A 108 -4.93 -10.81 1.01
C SER A 108 -5.99 -9.75 1.36
N THR A 109 -5.75 -8.97 2.41
CA THR A 109 -6.59 -7.84 2.81
C THR A 109 -6.58 -6.78 1.71
N LEU A 110 -5.39 -6.35 1.29
CA LEU A 110 -5.19 -5.35 0.25
C LEU A 110 -5.89 -5.77 -1.05
N ARG A 111 -5.64 -7.00 -1.53
CA ARG A 111 -6.26 -7.53 -2.76
C ARG A 111 -7.79 -7.51 -2.72
N THR A 112 -8.39 -7.79 -1.56
CA THR A 112 -9.84 -7.75 -1.42
C THR A 112 -10.39 -6.34 -1.63
N PHE A 113 -9.72 -5.33 -1.07
CA PHE A 113 -10.11 -3.93 -1.30
C PHE A 113 -9.87 -3.48 -2.73
N LEU A 114 -8.74 -3.84 -3.35
CA LEU A 114 -8.48 -3.58 -4.77
C LEU A 114 -9.62 -4.09 -5.65
N ALA A 115 -10.04 -5.35 -5.44
CA ALA A 115 -11.16 -5.93 -6.18
C ALA A 115 -12.49 -5.17 -5.95
N ILE A 116 -12.77 -4.69 -4.73
CA ILE A 116 -13.97 -3.88 -4.45
C ILE A 116 -13.94 -2.57 -5.25
N PHE A 117 -12.78 -1.89 -5.31
CA PHE A 117 -12.63 -0.66 -6.10
C PHE A 117 -12.78 -0.94 -7.61
N GLU A 118 -12.18 -2.01 -8.12
CA GLU A 118 -12.27 -2.42 -9.53
C GLU A 118 -13.71 -2.76 -9.94
N GLU A 119 -14.42 -3.52 -9.11
CA GLU A 119 -15.84 -3.85 -9.33
C GLU A 119 -16.75 -2.61 -9.32
N HIS A 120 -16.32 -1.54 -8.65
CA HIS A 120 -17.00 -0.24 -8.67
C HIS A 120 -16.62 0.62 -9.90
N GLY A 121 -15.69 0.14 -10.75
CA GLY A 121 -15.33 0.77 -12.01
C GLY A 121 -14.06 1.62 -11.98
N PHE A 122 -13.24 1.55 -10.94
CA PHE A 122 -11.96 2.24 -10.87
C PHE A 122 -10.82 1.37 -11.41
N ALA A 123 -9.87 1.97 -12.11
CA ALA A 123 -8.59 1.34 -12.40
C ALA A 123 -7.63 1.51 -11.21
N ILE A 124 -6.86 0.46 -10.89
CA ILE A 124 -5.86 0.52 -9.81
C ILE A 124 -4.51 0.95 -10.37
N LEU A 125 -3.86 1.87 -9.68
CA LEU A 125 -2.48 2.30 -9.92
C LEU A 125 -1.60 1.92 -8.74
N GLY A 126 -0.40 1.43 -9.05
CA GLY A 126 0.67 1.32 -8.07
C GLY A 126 1.27 2.69 -7.74
N ALA A 127 1.90 2.81 -6.58
CA ALA A 127 2.59 4.05 -6.20
C ALA A 127 3.65 4.48 -7.24
N HIS A 128 4.32 3.52 -7.87
CA HIS A 128 5.32 3.75 -8.91
C HIS A 128 4.74 4.28 -10.23
N ASP A 129 3.44 4.09 -10.50
CA ASP A 129 2.77 4.70 -11.67
C ASP A 129 2.57 6.22 -11.49
N LEU A 130 2.62 6.70 -10.23
CA LEU A 130 2.46 8.10 -9.86
C LEU A 130 3.79 8.77 -9.52
N ALA A 131 4.72 8.01 -8.93
CA ALA A 131 6.06 8.45 -8.57
C ALA A 131 7.10 7.38 -8.98
N PRO A 132 7.49 7.31 -10.27
CA PRO A 132 8.43 6.31 -10.78
C PRO A 132 9.79 6.30 -10.05
N GLU A 133 10.21 7.44 -9.51
CA GLU A 133 11.43 7.63 -8.72
C GLU A 133 11.43 6.90 -7.37
N LEU A 134 10.29 6.34 -6.94
CA LEU A 134 10.23 5.45 -5.78
C LEU A 134 10.99 4.14 -6.02
N LEU A 135 11.12 3.72 -7.28
CA LEU A 135 11.82 2.49 -7.61
C LEU A 135 13.33 2.74 -7.68
N PRO A 136 14.15 1.86 -7.08
CA PRO A 136 15.59 1.95 -7.25
C PRO A 136 15.94 1.73 -8.73
N VAL A 137 16.91 2.50 -9.22
CA VAL A 137 17.48 2.27 -10.55
C VAL A 137 18.24 0.96 -10.54
N GLU A 138 18.16 0.20 -11.63
CA GLU A 138 18.93 -1.03 -11.81
C GLU A 138 20.44 -0.77 -11.62
N GLY A 139 21.09 -1.66 -10.87
CA GLY A 139 22.52 -1.60 -10.59
C GLY A 139 22.83 -1.36 -9.12
N VAL A 140 24.01 -0.80 -8.86
CA VAL A 140 24.52 -0.58 -7.51
C VAL A 140 24.45 0.93 -7.21
N PRO A 141 23.50 1.39 -6.36
CA PRO A 141 23.32 2.83 -6.10
C PRO A 141 24.38 3.40 -5.16
N THR A 142 25.37 2.61 -4.75
CA THR A 142 26.42 3.00 -3.81
C THR A 142 27.80 2.98 -4.46
N ARG A 143 28.80 3.52 -3.75
CA ARG A 143 30.20 3.47 -4.18
C ARG A 143 30.82 2.07 -4.08
N ALA A 144 30.24 1.18 -3.28
CA ALA A 144 30.77 -0.16 -3.01
C ALA A 144 30.01 -1.19 -3.84
N THR A 145 30.73 -2.03 -4.57
CA THR A 145 30.16 -3.10 -5.40
C THR A 145 30.15 -4.42 -4.63
N PRO A 146 29.07 -5.22 -4.68
CA PRO A 146 29.03 -6.52 -4.02
C PRO A 146 30.09 -7.46 -4.61
N GLY A 147 30.90 -8.06 -3.74
CA GLY A 147 31.80 -9.15 -4.09
C GLY A 147 31.04 -10.48 -4.29
N ALA A 148 31.79 -11.54 -4.60
CA ALA A 148 31.20 -12.86 -4.87
C ALA A 148 30.34 -13.41 -3.71
N GLU A 149 30.77 -13.19 -2.47
CA GLU A 149 30.03 -13.61 -1.27
C GLU A 149 28.69 -12.88 -1.14
N ALA A 150 28.70 -11.54 -1.24
CA ALA A 150 27.48 -10.74 -1.20
C ALA A 150 26.53 -11.07 -2.35
N ALA A 151 27.06 -11.32 -3.55
CA ALA A 151 26.24 -11.75 -4.69
C ALA A 151 25.60 -13.13 -4.47
N ALA A 152 26.31 -14.08 -3.83
CA ALA A 152 25.74 -15.35 -3.44
C ALA A 152 24.67 -15.19 -2.35
N GLY A 153 24.92 -14.34 -1.36
CA GLY A 153 23.96 -14.00 -0.32
C GLY A 153 22.69 -13.35 -0.88
N ALA A 154 22.82 -12.45 -1.85
CA ALA A 154 21.67 -11.81 -2.51
C ALA A 154 20.76 -12.83 -3.20
N ARG A 155 21.32 -13.80 -3.93
CA ARG A 155 20.53 -14.89 -4.55
C ARG A 155 19.81 -15.77 -3.52
N LEU A 156 20.46 -16.04 -2.38
CA LEU A 156 19.84 -16.77 -1.29
C LEU A 156 18.69 -15.95 -0.66
N GLY A 157 18.91 -14.66 -0.46
CA GLY A 157 17.91 -13.73 0.06
C GLY A 157 16.70 -13.61 -0.86
N GLU A 158 16.91 -13.51 -2.17
CA GLU A 158 15.84 -13.48 -3.17
C GLU A 158 14.95 -14.73 -3.09
N ALA A 159 15.56 -15.92 -3.02
CA ALA A 159 14.81 -17.17 -2.86
C ALA A 159 14.02 -17.21 -1.53
N ALA A 160 14.61 -16.73 -0.44
CA ALA A 160 13.95 -16.69 0.87
C ALA A 160 12.78 -15.70 0.91
N VAL A 161 12.93 -14.51 0.33
CA VAL A 161 11.84 -13.52 0.25
C VAL A 161 10.72 -14.02 -0.66
N ALA A 162 11.04 -14.70 -1.76
CA ALA A 162 10.03 -15.33 -2.62
C ALA A 162 9.19 -16.38 -1.87
N GLU A 163 9.81 -17.20 -1.01
CA GLU A 163 9.11 -18.17 -0.14
C GLU A 163 8.19 -17.47 0.87
N LEU A 164 8.67 -16.41 1.53
CA LEU A 164 7.88 -15.63 2.48
C LEU A 164 6.65 -14.99 1.81
N GLY A 165 6.85 -14.42 0.61
CA GLY A 165 5.77 -13.81 -0.17
C GLY A 165 4.69 -14.81 -0.62
N GLN A 166 5.05 -16.07 -0.90
CA GLN A 166 4.06 -17.11 -1.24
C GLN A 166 3.14 -17.47 -0.07
N THR A 167 3.59 -17.24 1.16
CA THR A 167 2.85 -17.59 2.39
C THR A 167 2.26 -16.38 3.10
N ASP A 168 2.47 -15.16 2.58
CA ASP A 168 2.02 -13.89 3.20
C ASP A 168 2.51 -13.76 4.67
N THR A 169 3.75 -14.21 4.93
CA THR A 169 4.34 -14.25 6.30
C THR A 169 5.38 -13.17 6.55
N GLY A 170 5.89 -12.52 5.51
CA GLY A 170 6.89 -11.46 5.59
C GLY A 170 7.44 -11.08 4.22
N GLN A 171 8.28 -10.05 4.16
CA GLN A 171 8.85 -9.55 2.91
C GLN A 171 10.35 -9.22 3.02
N ALA A 172 10.96 -9.41 4.19
CA ALA A 172 12.39 -9.22 4.40
C ALA A 172 13.07 -10.46 5.01
N CYS A 173 14.37 -10.58 4.77
CA CYS A 173 15.23 -11.55 5.42
C CYS A 173 16.65 -10.97 5.61
N VAL A 174 17.46 -11.61 6.44
CA VAL A 174 18.86 -11.28 6.64
C VAL A 174 19.72 -12.49 6.33
N VAL A 175 20.73 -12.30 5.48
CA VAL A 175 21.69 -13.33 5.08
C VAL A 175 23.06 -12.97 5.62
N ALA A 176 23.70 -13.90 6.33
CA ALA A 176 25.06 -13.75 6.83
C ALA A 176 25.78 -15.11 6.82
N GLY A 177 27.08 -15.12 6.50
CA GLY A 177 27.89 -16.35 6.51
C GLY A 177 27.36 -17.45 5.58
N GLY A 178 26.69 -17.08 4.48
CA GLY A 178 26.10 -18.03 3.53
C GLY A 178 24.77 -18.68 3.96
N ALA A 179 24.13 -18.19 5.01
CA ALA A 179 22.84 -18.68 5.49
C ALA A 179 21.84 -17.55 5.76
N VAL A 180 20.54 -17.84 5.64
CA VAL A 180 19.48 -16.95 6.14
C VAL A 180 19.47 -17.05 7.66
N ILE A 181 19.79 -15.96 8.35
CA ILE A 181 19.87 -15.92 9.81
C ILE A 181 18.63 -15.32 10.46
N ALA A 182 17.83 -14.56 9.71
CA ALA A 182 16.56 -14.01 10.16
C ALA A 182 15.58 -13.88 9.00
N ARG A 183 14.29 -14.00 9.32
CA ARG A 183 13.16 -13.78 8.40
C ARG A 183 12.18 -12.85 9.12
N GLU A 184 11.61 -11.91 8.37
CA GLU A 184 10.62 -11.00 8.91
C GLU A 184 9.37 -11.77 9.34
N GLY A 185 8.78 -11.35 10.45
CA GLY A 185 7.48 -11.81 10.91
C GLY A 185 6.56 -10.62 11.21
N PRO A 186 5.44 -10.84 11.90
CA PRO A 186 4.41 -9.82 12.13
C PRO A 186 4.89 -8.55 12.84
N GLU A 187 5.98 -8.63 13.61
CA GLU A 187 6.55 -7.48 14.32
C GLU A 187 7.27 -6.49 13.38
N GLY A 188 7.52 -6.89 12.13
CA GLY A 188 8.08 -6.05 11.07
C GLY A 188 9.61 -6.04 10.98
N THR A 189 10.09 -5.45 9.89
CA THR A 189 11.51 -5.41 9.52
C THR A 189 12.39 -4.75 10.59
N ASP A 190 11.97 -3.62 11.17
CA ASP A 190 12.76 -2.91 12.20
C ASP A 190 12.98 -3.79 13.44
N ALA A 191 11.94 -4.51 13.88
CA ALA A 191 12.03 -5.43 15.01
C ALA A 191 12.95 -6.63 14.69
N MET A 192 12.85 -7.18 13.48
CA MET A 192 13.76 -8.23 12.99
C MET A 192 15.23 -7.77 13.05
N LEU A 193 15.52 -6.57 12.56
CA LEU A 193 16.89 -6.03 12.54
C LEU A 193 17.41 -5.74 13.95
N ALA A 194 16.58 -5.21 14.84
CA ALA A 194 16.95 -4.92 16.22
C ALA A 194 17.22 -6.19 17.06
N ALA A 195 16.68 -7.34 16.66
CA ALA A 195 16.84 -8.63 17.34
C ALA A 195 18.08 -9.43 16.88
N LEU A 196 18.83 -8.93 15.90
CA LEU A 196 20.04 -9.59 15.42
C LEU A 196 21.15 -9.61 16.51
N PRO A 197 21.95 -10.69 16.56
CA PRO A 197 23.01 -10.87 17.57
C PRO A 197 24.20 -9.91 17.39
#